data_AF-A0A8T6QYZ8-F1
#
_entry.id   AF-A0A8T6QYZ8-F1
#
_cell.length_a   1.000
_cell.length_b   1.000
_cell.length_c   1.000
_cell.angle_alpha   90.00
_cell.angle_beta   90.00
_cell.angle_gamma   90.00
#
_symmetry.space_group_name_H-M   'P 1'
#
loop_
_entity.id
_entity.type
_entity.pdbx_description
1 polymer ?
#
loop_
_entity_poly.entity_id
_entity_poly.type
_entity_poly.pdbx_seq_one_letter_code
_entity_poly.pdbx_strand_id
1 'polypeptide(L)'
;MSTYGTAVALDLAPSADVAGVLPTLGAWTAWRRPLVDGWTRLTLSCAEVEQLDEVRAMLVIAGTGCAAVAEDDDEYGACWTVLAARPDVVRTVHRRYLLCADPRDAREVRLAVADLGEDPRVRDVGGPEAAREAAEMFGVDPEPMVQAEAASDLAFERMGTVGGPFPWWWALDLTWPGDEAGERVPG
;
A
#
# COMPACT_ATOMS: atom_id res chain seq x y z
N MET A 1 10.81 2.78 18.06
CA MET A 1 10.20 3.25 16.81
C MET A 1 8.77 2.77 16.84
N SER A 2 7.83 3.65 16.55
CA SER A 2 6.43 3.27 16.40
C SER A 2 6.30 2.15 15.36
N THR A 3 5.54 1.10 15.68
CA THR A 3 5.10 0.05 14.76
C THR A 3 3.88 0.46 13.94
N TYR A 4 3.17 1.52 14.36
CA TYR A 4 2.03 2.09 13.64
C TYR A 4 2.50 3.09 12.56
N GLY A 5 1.84 3.06 11.40
CA GLY A 5 2.02 4.07 10.36
C GLY A 5 1.69 3.61 8.96
N THR A 6 1.85 4.54 8.01
CA THR A 6 1.58 4.30 6.60
C THR A 6 2.85 4.39 5.78
N ALA A 7 3.05 3.41 4.90
CA ALA A 7 4.04 3.42 3.83
C ALA A 7 3.34 3.47 2.47
N VAL A 8 3.84 4.30 1.56
CA VAL A 8 3.27 4.44 0.21
C VAL A 8 4.37 4.42 -0.84
N ALA A 9 4.15 3.71 -1.93
CA ALA A 9 4.89 3.90 -3.17
C ALA A 9 3.92 4.42 -4.23
N LEU A 10 4.15 5.62 -4.76
CA LEU A 10 3.40 6.19 -5.88
C LEU A 10 4.28 6.19 -7.13
N ASP A 11 3.88 5.44 -8.15
CA ASP A 11 4.51 5.48 -9.46
C ASP A 11 3.68 6.35 -10.39
N LEU A 12 4.27 7.49 -10.76
CA LEU A 12 3.63 8.53 -11.54
C LEU A 12 4.14 8.47 -12.99
N ALA A 13 3.21 8.46 -13.93
CA ALA A 13 3.52 8.39 -15.35
C ALA A 13 4.30 9.63 -15.83
N PRO A 14 5.02 9.57 -16.97
CA PRO A 14 5.73 10.73 -17.51
C PRO A 14 4.83 11.95 -17.78
N SER A 15 3.53 11.72 -18.00
CA SER A 15 2.52 12.75 -18.22
C SER A 15 1.88 13.28 -16.93
N ALA A 16 2.25 12.77 -15.76
CA ALA A 16 1.63 13.10 -14.49
C ALA A 16 2.06 14.48 -13.96
N ASP A 17 1.15 15.17 -13.28
CA ASP A 17 1.46 16.45 -12.60
C ASP A 17 2.16 16.22 -11.26
N VAL A 18 3.43 15.80 -11.32
CA VAL A 18 4.26 15.60 -10.12
C VAL A 18 4.40 16.92 -9.35
N ALA A 19 4.50 18.06 -10.04
CA ALA A 19 4.65 19.36 -9.41
C ALA A 19 3.41 19.78 -8.60
N GLY A 20 2.22 19.36 -9.01
CA GLY A 20 0.98 19.54 -8.27
C GLY A 20 0.88 18.64 -7.03
N VAL A 21 1.48 17.45 -7.05
CA VAL A 21 1.48 16.50 -5.91
C VAL A 21 2.43 16.95 -4.79
N LEU A 22 3.63 17.43 -5.12
CA LEU A 22 4.66 17.73 -4.09
C LEU A 22 4.16 18.66 -2.96
N PRO A 23 3.39 19.73 -3.22
CA PRO A 23 2.86 20.59 -2.16
C PRO A 23 1.85 19.91 -1.22
N THR A 24 1.24 18.79 -1.61
CA THR A 24 0.28 18.07 -0.76
C THR A 24 0.95 17.10 0.19
N LEU A 25 2.28 16.94 0.10
CA LEU A 25 3.02 15.99 0.93
C LEU A 25 3.08 16.42 2.41
N GLY A 26 2.77 17.66 2.78
CA GLY A 26 2.54 18.06 4.17
C GLY A 26 3.47 17.41 5.22
N ALA A 27 2.93 16.51 6.04
CA ALA A 27 3.64 15.80 7.11
C ALA A 27 4.39 14.52 6.67
N TRP A 28 4.27 14.12 5.41
CA TRP A 28 4.92 12.93 4.86
C TRP A 28 6.43 13.10 4.82
N THR A 29 7.16 12.08 5.27
CA THR A 29 8.56 11.93 4.87
C THR A 29 8.57 11.32 3.47
N ALA A 30 9.18 12.02 2.52
CA ALA A 30 9.11 11.67 1.12
C ALA A 30 10.49 11.56 0.48
N TRP A 31 10.62 10.59 -0.42
CA TRP A 31 11.77 10.40 -1.29
C TRP A 31 11.29 10.29 -2.73
N ARG A 32 12.10 10.81 -3.64
CA ARG A 32 11.83 10.81 -5.07
C ARG A 32 12.94 10.06 -5.79
N ARG A 33 12.54 9.22 -6.74
CA ARG A 33 13.46 8.50 -7.62
C ARG A 33 12.90 8.43 -9.05
N PRO A 34 13.71 8.71 -10.08
CA PRO A 34 13.33 8.41 -11.46
C PRO A 34 13.31 6.90 -11.70
N LEU A 35 12.32 6.44 -12.45
CA LEU A 35 12.19 5.08 -12.94
C LEU A 35 12.49 5.02 -14.45
N VAL A 36 12.41 3.82 -15.02
CA VAL A 36 12.54 3.61 -16.46
C VAL A 36 11.44 4.34 -17.24
N ASP A 37 11.71 4.62 -18.52
CA ASP A 37 10.76 5.25 -19.46
C ASP A 37 10.17 6.61 -19.00
N GLY A 38 10.85 7.29 -18.08
CA GLY A 38 10.46 8.62 -17.60
C GLY A 38 9.44 8.62 -16.47
N TRP A 39 9.09 7.46 -15.92
CA TRP A 39 8.25 7.36 -14.73
C TRP A 39 8.97 7.93 -13.50
N THR A 40 8.21 8.37 -12.50
CA THR A 40 8.74 8.86 -11.23
C THR A 40 8.12 8.09 -10.07
N ARG A 41 8.93 7.54 -9.18
CA ARG A 41 8.48 7.01 -7.89
C ARG A 41 8.58 8.07 -6.81
N LEU A 42 7.50 8.25 -6.06
CA LEU A 42 7.52 8.87 -4.74
C LEU A 42 7.33 7.76 -3.69
N THR A 43 8.30 7.60 -2.82
CA THR A 43 8.19 6.72 -1.65
C THR A 43 7.87 7.62 -0.45
N LEU A 44 6.77 7.34 0.24
CA LEU A 44 6.28 8.16 1.33
C LEU A 44 6.14 7.33 2.61
N SER A 45 6.33 7.97 3.76
CA SER A 45 5.97 7.41 5.06
C SER A 45 5.50 8.48 6.04
N CYS A 46 4.51 8.15 6.85
CA CYS A 46 4.09 8.96 8.00
C CYS A 46 3.74 8.06 9.20
N ALA A 47 3.69 8.65 10.39
CA ALA A 47 3.29 7.97 11.61
C ALA A 47 1.77 8.09 11.85
N GLU A 48 0.96 8.07 10.80
CA GLU A 48 -0.50 8.08 10.86
C GLU A 48 -1.04 6.94 10.00
N VAL A 49 -2.23 6.45 10.32
CA VAL A 49 -3.01 5.45 9.55
C VAL A 49 -4.23 6.13 8.93
N GLU A 50 -5.04 5.38 8.18
CA GLU A 50 -6.24 5.88 7.49
C GLU A 50 -5.95 6.98 6.45
N GLN A 51 -4.80 6.85 5.78
CA GLN A 51 -4.28 7.84 4.84
C GLN A 51 -4.71 7.58 3.39
N LEU A 52 -5.49 6.52 3.16
CA LEU A 52 -5.90 6.11 1.81
C LEU A 52 -6.59 7.24 1.02
N ASP A 53 -7.39 8.08 1.66
CA ASP A 53 -8.07 9.20 1.00
C ASP A 53 -7.11 10.32 0.58
N GLU A 54 -6.06 10.57 1.37
CA GLU A 54 -4.99 11.49 0.98
C GLU A 54 -4.23 10.97 -0.25
N VAL A 55 -3.87 9.68 -0.25
CA VAL A 55 -3.20 9.04 -1.39
C VAL A 55 -4.09 9.08 -2.65
N ARG A 56 -5.40 8.87 -2.51
CA ARG A 56 -6.34 9.03 -3.62
C ARG A 56 -6.34 10.46 -4.16
N ALA A 57 -6.35 11.47 -3.28
CA ALA A 57 -6.30 12.86 -3.70
C ALA A 57 -4.99 13.18 -4.46
N MET A 58 -3.84 12.66 -3.99
CA MET A 58 -2.55 12.78 -4.69
C MET A 58 -2.62 12.17 -6.09
N LEU A 59 -3.21 10.98 -6.24
CA LEU A 59 -3.39 10.32 -7.54
C LEU A 59 -4.34 11.08 -8.48
N VAL A 60 -5.40 11.71 -7.95
CA VAL A 60 -6.29 12.58 -8.72
C VAL A 60 -5.52 13.81 -9.25
N ILE A 61 -4.70 14.45 -8.41
CA ILE A 61 -3.87 15.59 -8.82
C ILE A 61 -2.85 15.16 -9.88
N ALA A 62 -2.16 14.04 -9.66
CA ALA A 62 -1.20 13.50 -10.62
C ALA A 62 -1.85 13.15 -11.96
N GLY A 63 -3.11 12.72 -11.95
CA GLY A 63 -3.92 12.38 -13.12
C GLY A 63 -3.62 11.00 -13.71
N THR A 64 -2.39 10.49 -13.67
CA THR A 64 -2.07 9.13 -14.16
C THR A 64 -0.94 8.50 -13.36
N GLY A 65 -1.15 7.27 -12.91
CA GLY A 65 -0.17 6.53 -12.12
C GLY A 65 -0.78 5.37 -11.35
N CYS A 66 -0.05 4.86 -10.38
CA CYS A 66 -0.53 3.88 -9.42
C CYS A 66 0.07 4.12 -8.04
N ALA A 67 -0.56 3.53 -7.02
CA ALA A 67 -0.02 3.54 -5.67
C ALA A 67 -0.15 2.17 -5.01
N ALA A 68 0.84 1.82 -4.19
CA ALA A 68 0.78 0.74 -3.23
C ALA A 68 0.82 1.36 -1.83
N VAL A 69 -0.16 1.02 -1.00
CA VAL A 69 -0.38 1.58 0.35
C VAL A 69 -0.36 0.44 1.35
N ALA A 70 0.48 0.57 2.36
CA ALA A 70 0.59 -0.34 3.49
C ALA A 70 0.33 0.45 4.77
N GLU A 71 -0.79 0.17 5.45
CA GLU A 71 -1.20 0.81 6.70
C GLU A 71 -1.15 -0.25 7.81
N ASP A 72 -0.31 -0.05 8.83
CA ASP A 72 -0.23 -0.91 10.02
C ASP A 72 -0.90 -0.18 11.19
N ASP A 73 -2.05 -0.71 11.61
CA ASP A 73 -2.88 -0.23 12.72
C ASP A 73 -2.69 -1.09 13.99
N ASP A 74 -1.52 -1.74 14.09
CA ASP A 74 -1.04 -2.50 15.25
C ASP A 74 -2.05 -3.56 15.72
N GLU A 75 -2.63 -3.42 16.92
CA GLU A 75 -3.57 -4.40 17.47
C GLU A 75 -4.87 -4.54 16.68
N TYR A 76 -5.23 -3.54 15.86
CA TYR A 76 -6.47 -3.53 15.08
C TYR A 76 -6.31 -4.26 13.74
N GLY A 77 -5.07 -4.40 13.26
CA GLY A 77 -4.73 -5.11 12.04
C GLY A 77 -3.94 -4.25 11.06
N ALA A 78 -3.90 -4.69 9.80
CA ALA A 78 -3.18 -3.99 8.75
C ALA A 78 -3.94 -4.01 7.43
N CYS A 79 -3.85 -2.92 6.67
CA CYS A 79 -4.49 -2.76 5.38
C CYS A 79 -3.45 -2.64 4.27
N TRP A 80 -3.53 -3.52 3.28
CA TRP A 80 -2.80 -3.43 2.03
C TRP A 80 -3.74 -2.98 0.93
N THR A 81 -3.36 -1.97 0.14
CA THR A 81 -4.17 -1.49 -0.99
C THR A 81 -3.29 -1.11 -2.18
N VAL A 82 -3.69 -1.51 -3.38
CA VAL A 82 -3.15 -1.04 -4.66
C VAL A 82 -4.22 -0.23 -5.41
N LEU A 83 -3.85 0.97 -5.81
CA LEU A 83 -4.68 1.91 -6.54
C LEU A 83 -4.17 2.12 -7.96
N ALA A 84 -5.08 2.21 -8.93
CA ALA A 84 -4.80 2.66 -10.30
C ALA A 84 -5.43 4.02 -10.54
N ALA A 85 -4.68 4.92 -11.17
CA ALA A 85 -5.15 6.23 -11.59
C ALA A 85 -5.03 6.38 -13.10
N ARG A 86 -6.15 6.75 -13.72
CA ARG A 86 -6.25 7.30 -15.08
C ARG A 86 -6.86 8.69 -14.96
N PRO A 87 -6.80 9.53 -16.01
CA PRO A 87 -7.43 10.84 -15.96
C PRO A 87 -8.88 10.72 -15.46
N ASP A 88 -9.20 11.48 -14.41
CA ASP A 88 -10.50 11.57 -13.75
C ASP A 88 -11.01 10.33 -13.01
N VAL A 89 -10.22 9.24 -12.89
CA VAL A 89 -10.66 8.00 -12.22
C VAL A 89 -9.53 7.37 -11.40
N VAL A 90 -9.78 7.17 -10.10
CA VAL A 90 -8.96 6.33 -9.23
C VAL A 90 -9.77 5.11 -8.80
N ARG A 91 -9.25 3.91 -9.05
CA ARG A 91 -9.88 2.64 -8.66
C ARG A 91 -8.98 1.82 -7.75
N THR A 92 -9.59 1.03 -6.88
CA THR A 92 -8.90 -0.04 -6.15
C THR A 92 -8.72 -1.24 -7.08
N VAL A 93 -7.50 -1.75 -7.16
CA VAL A 93 -7.13 -2.92 -7.97
C VAL A 93 -6.99 -4.15 -7.11
N HIS A 94 -6.32 -3.98 -5.96
CA HIS A 94 -6.12 -5.02 -4.98
C HIS A 94 -6.26 -4.41 -3.60
N ARG A 95 -6.93 -5.11 -2.68
CA ARG A 95 -7.04 -4.72 -1.27
C ARG A 95 -7.18 -5.96 -0.43
N ARG A 96 -6.37 -6.05 0.63
CA ARG A 96 -6.49 -7.08 1.66
C ARG A 96 -6.38 -6.45 3.03
N TYR A 97 -7.33 -6.78 3.89
CA TYR A 97 -7.24 -6.48 5.31
C TYR A 97 -6.76 -7.72 6.09
N LEU A 98 -5.71 -7.53 6.88
CA LEU A 98 -5.13 -8.55 7.75
C LEU A 98 -5.58 -8.27 9.18
N LEU A 99 -6.40 -9.16 9.74
CA LEU A 99 -6.75 -9.10 11.15
C LEU A 99 -5.52 -9.48 11.99
N CYS A 100 -5.37 -8.85 13.15
CA CYS A 100 -4.43 -9.30 14.18
C CYS A 100 -4.98 -10.53 14.94
N ALA A 101 -5.29 -11.60 14.21
CA ALA A 101 -5.86 -12.85 14.71
C ALA A 101 -5.51 -14.02 13.78
N ASP A 102 -5.34 -15.23 14.33
CA ASP A 102 -5.16 -16.41 13.48
C ASP A 102 -6.46 -16.69 12.71
N PRO A 103 -6.46 -16.66 11.35
CA PRO A 103 -7.67 -16.87 10.57
C PRO A 103 -8.28 -18.28 10.75
N ARG A 104 -7.52 -19.23 11.30
CA ARG A 104 -7.98 -20.60 11.61
C ARG A 104 -8.65 -20.70 12.98
N ASP A 105 -8.45 -19.73 13.87
CA ASP A 105 -9.15 -19.65 15.16
C ASP A 105 -10.41 -18.78 15.04
N ALA A 106 -11.56 -19.44 14.86
CA ALA A 106 -12.85 -18.77 14.72
C ALA A 106 -13.27 -17.94 15.95
N ARG A 107 -12.70 -18.20 17.13
CA ARG A 107 -12.96 -17.40 18.33
C ARG A 107 -12.15 -16.11 18.28
N GLU A 108 -10.85 -16.19 17.97
CA GLU A 108 -10.00 -15.00 17.84
C GLU A 108 -10.53 -14.05 16.77
N VAL A 109 -10.84 -14.57 15.58
CA VAL A 109 -11.42 -13.78 14.48
C VAL A 109 -12.71 -13.07 14.91
N ARG A 110 -13.59 -13.76 15.65
CA ARG A 110 -14.84 -13.16 16.12
C ARG A 110 -14.61 -12.02 17.11
N LEU A 111 -13.61 -12.17 18.00
CA LEU A 111 -13.27 -11.13 18.97
C LEU A 111 -12.65 -9.92 18.26
N ALA A 112 -11.69 -10.13 17.37
CA ALA A 112 -11.07 -9.04 16.59
C ALA A 112 -12.11 -8.26 15.76
N VAL A 113 -13.03 -8.95 15.08
CA VAL A 113 -14.11 -8.29 14.33
C VAL A 113 -15.09 -7.56 15.26
N ALA A 114 -15.36 -8.08 16.46
CA ALA A 114 -16.22 -7.40 17.42
C ALA A 114 -15.59 -6.12 17.96
N ASP A 115 -14.26 -6.11 18.19
CA ASP A 115 -13.52 -4.93 18.65
C ASP A 115 -13.51 -3.83 17.57
N LEU A 116 -13.45 -4.19 16.29
CA LEU A 116 -13.57 -3.28 15.16
C LEU A 116 -15.00 -2.79 14.89
N GLY A 117 -16.02 -3.48 15.41
CA GLY A 117 -17.44 -3.18 15.19
C GLY A 117 -18.00 -3.59 13.83
N GLU A 118 -17.15 -3.77 12.82
CA GLU A 118 -17.48 -4.34 11.50
C GLU A 118 -16.34 -5.22 10.98
N ASP A 119 -16.62 -6.09 10.01
CA ASP A 119 -15.59 -6.91 9.37
C ASP A 119 -14.99 -6.14 8.17
N PRO A 120 -13.77 -5.57 8.26
CA PRO A 120 -13.19 -4.76 7.18
C PRO A 120 -12.84 -5.57 5.94
N ARG A 121 -12.81 -6.92 6.04
CA ARG A 121 -12.51 -7.82 4.91
C ARG A 121 -13.66 -7.90 3.92
N VAL A 122 -14.88 -7.44 4.26
CA VAL A 122 -15.99 -7.36 3.28
C VAL A 122 -15.69 -6.40 2.13
N ARG A 123 -14.68 -5.54 2.27
CA ARG A 123 -14.20 -4.60 1.26
C ARG A 123 -12.99 -5.11 0.48
N ASP A 124 -12.52 -6.33 0.74
CA ASP A 124 -11.34 -6.88 0.07
C ASP A 124 -11.59 -7.06 -1.43
N VAL A 125 -10.54 -6.78 -2.20
CA VAL A 125 -10.46 -7.01 -3.64
C VAL A 125 -9.22 -7.87 -3.84
N GLY A 126 -9.40 -9.19 -3.87
CA GLY A 126 -8.29 -10.15 -3.85
C GLY A 126 -8.40 -11.21 -4.93
N GLY A 127 -7.61 -12.26 -4.77
CA GLY A 127 -7.48 -13.36 -5.71
C GLY A 127 -6.36 -13.18 -6.73
N PRO A 128 -6.02 -14.26 -7.46
CA PRO A 128 -4.86 -14.28 -8.34
C PRO A 128 -4.96 -13.24 -9.46
N GLU A 129 -6.14 -12.98 -10.02
CA GLU A 129 -6.32 -11.97 -11.07
C GLU A 129 -6.02 -10.55 -10.58
N ALA A 130 -6.52 -10.17 -9.41
CA ALA A 130 -6.25 -8.86 -8.81
C ALA A 130 -4.76 -8.69 -8.47
N ALA A 131 -4.12 -9.77 -7.98
CA ALA A 131 -2.68 -9.78 -7.72
C ALA A 131 -1.84 -9.63 -9.00
N ARG A 132 -2.23 -10.30 -10.09
CA ARG A 132 -1.58 -10.13 -11.42
C ARG A 132 -1.72 -8.71 -11.92
N GLU A 133 -2.93 -8.16 -11.85
CA GLU A 133 -3.19 -6.79 -12.30
C GLU A 133 -2.38 -5.76 -11.51
N ALA A 134 -2.26 -5.93 -10.19
CA ALA A 134 -1.42 -5.09 -9.35
C ALA A 134 0.07 -5.17 -9.77
N ALA A 135 0.60 -6.36 -10.02
CA ALA A 135 1.98 -6.54 -10.48
C ALA A 135 2.25 -5.88 -11.85
N GLU A 136 1.33 -6.06 -12.80
CA GLU A 136 1.43 -5.46 -14.14
C GLU A 136 1.52 -3.94 -14.07
N MET A 137 0.81 -3.30 -13.13
CA MET A 137 0.85 -1.84 -12.95
C MET A 137 2.20 -1.31 -12.45
N PHE A 138 2.94 -2.12 -11.69
CA PHE A 138 4.30 -1.80 -11.25
C PHE A 138 5.38 -2.32 -12.21
N GLY A 139 4.97 -2.96 -13.32
CA GLY A 139 5.89 -3.47 -14.34
C GLY A 139 6.77 -4.63 -13.86
N VAL A 140 6.29 -5.41 -12.88
CA VAL A 140 7.04 -6.56 -12.31
C VAL A 140 6.43 -7.89 -12.73
N ASP A 141 7.16 -8.99 -12.50
CA ASP A 141 6.63 -10.35 -12.67
C ASP A 141 5.40 -10.56 -11.76
N PRO A 142 4.25 -11.02 -12.28
CA PRO A 142 3.07 -11.28 -11.45
C PRO A 142 3.19 -12.46 -10.50
N GLU A 143 4.07 -13.42 -10.75
CA GLU A 143 4.12 -14.67 -9.97
C GLU A 143 4.37 -14.44 -8.47
N PRO A 144 5.33 -13.58 -8.04
CA PRO A 144 5.50 -13.24 -6.63
C PRO A 144 4.25 -12.66 -5.96
N MET A 145 3.49 -11.81 -6.66
CA MET A 145 2.25 -11.23 -6.12
C MET A 145 1.16 -12.28 -5.95
N VAL A 146 1.03 -13.21 -6.90
CA VAL A 146 0.09 -14.34 -6.80
C VAL A 146 0.47 -15.27 -5.65
N GLN A 147 1.77 -15.52 -5.44
CA GLN A 147 2.25 -16.31 -4.31
C GLN A 147 2.00 -15.63 -2.97
N ALA A 148 2.25 -14.31 -2.88
CA ALA A 148 1.93 -13.51 -1.70
C ALA A 148 0.43 -13.54 -1.37
N GLU A 149 -0.43 -13.47 -2.39
CA GLU A 149 -1.88 -13.60 -2.23
C GLU A 149 -2.27 -14.97 -1.67
N ALA A 150 -1.71 -16.05 -2.23
CA ALA A 150 -1.99 -17.41 -1.77
C ALA A 150 -1.48 -17.68 -0.34
N ALA A 151 -0.41 -16.99 0.09
CA ALA A 151 0.17 -17.12 1.42
C ALA A 151 -0.36 -16.08 2.44
N SER A 152 -1.33 -15.26 2.05
CA SER A 152 -1.81 -14.12 2.86
C SER A 152 -2.37 -14.49 4.23
N ASP A 153 -2.90 -15.71 4.39
CA ASP A 153 -3.41 -16.21 5.67
C ASP A 153 -2.32 -16.37 6.74
N LEU A 154 -1.04 -16.35 6.37
CA LEU A 154 0.09 -16.39 7.31
C LEU A 154 0.66 -14.99 7.60
N ALA A 155 0.18 -13.95 6.93
CA ALA A 155 0.74 -12.61 7.06
C ALA A 155 0.53 -12.02 8.46
N PHE A 156 -0.54 -12.40 9.17
CA PHE A 156 -0.83 -11.96 10.53
C PHE A 156 0.29 -12.32 11.52
N GLU A 157 1.07 -13.38 11.27
CA GLU A 157 2.20 -13.80 12.13
C GLU A 157 3.32 -12.74 12.16
N ARG A 158 3.30 -11.78 11.23
CA ARG A 158 4.27 -10.69 11.12
C ARG A 158 3.73 -9.33 11.56
N MET A 159 2.54 -9.27 12.16
CA MET A 159 1.98 -8.02 12.71
C MET A 159 2.95 -7.39 13.72
N GLY A 160 3.01 -6.05 13.77
CA GLY A 160 3.92 -5.33 14.67
C GLY A 160 5.41 -5.42 14.29
N THR A 161 5.72 -5.88 13.07
CA THR A 161 7.09 -5.90 12.54
C THR A 161 7.23 -4.84 11.46
N VAL A 162 8.24 -3.96 11.55
CA VAL A 162 8.52 -2.96 10.51
C VAL A 162 8.67 -3.64 9.14
N GLY A 163 7.89 -3.18 8.14
CA GLY A 163 7.87 -3.76 6.80
C GLY A 163 7.17 -5.13 6.68
N GLY A 164 6.68 -5.68 7.79
CA GLY A 164 5.55 -6.61 7.82
C GLY A 164 4.26 -5.84 8.14
N PRO A 165 3.07 -6.47 8.08
CA PRO A 165 2.74 -7.79 7.56
C PRO A 165 2.45 -7.80 6.05
N PHE A 166 3.21 -7.07 5.23
CA PHE A 166 2.90 -6.83 3.82
C PHE A 166 3.76 -7.67 2.85
N PRO A 167 3.48 -8.96 2.62
CA PRO A 167 4.25 -9.76 1.65
C PRO A 167 4.15 -9.18 0.23
N TRP A 168 3.01 -8.56 -0.10
CA TRP A 168 2.79 -7.90 -1.39
C TRP A 168 3.73 -6.71 -1.65
N TRP A 169 4.17 -6.00 -0.61
CA TRP A 169 5.11 -4.89 -0.75
C TRP A 169 6.40 -5.38 -1.44
N TRP A 170 6.96 -6.47 -0.92
CA TRP A 170 8.17 -7.08 -1.45
C TRP A 170 7.94 -7.79 -2.78
N ALA A 171 6.75 -8.38 -2.97
CA ALA A 171 6.38 -9.00 -4.24
C ALA A 171 6.25 -7.98 -5.39
N LEU A 172 6.03 -6.69 -5.08
CA LEU A 172 6.06 -5.58 -6.04
C LEU A 172 7.46 -4.99 -6.27
N ASP A 173 8.52 -5.64 -5.76
CA ASP A 173 9.90 -5.13 -5.81
C ASP A 173 10.02 -3.71 -5.22
N LEU A 174 9.26 -3.44 -4.15
CA LEU A 174 9.29 -2.17 -3.43
C LEU A 174 10.25 -2.26 -2.25
N THR A 175 10.96 -1.16 -2.03
CA THR A 175 11.80 -0.99 -0.84
C THR A 175 11.03 -0.20 0.21
N TRP A 176 11.12 -0.61 1.48
CA TRP A 176 10.43 0.09 2.56
C TRP A 176 10.95 1.54 2.69
N PRO A 177 10.10 2.54 2.99
CA PRO A 177 10.54 3.92 3.12
C PRO A 177 11.69 4.09 4.14
N GLY A 178 12.71 4.85 3.75
CA GLY A 178 13.95 5.05 4.52
C GLY A 178 15.11 4.17 4.06
N ASP A 179 14.84 3.01 3.48
CA ASP A 179 15.85 2.12 2.90
C ASP A 179 16.02 2.49 1.41
N GLU A 180 17.18 3.06 1.05
CA GLU A 180 17.59 3.32 -0.35
C GLU A 180 16.57 4.06 -1.27
N ALA A 181 15.66 4.84 -0.69
CA ALA A 181 14.48 5.38 -1.38
C ALA A 181 14.72 6.52 -2.40
N GLY A 182 15.97 6.94 -2.62
CA GLY A 182 16.34 8.01 -3.56
C GLY A 182 16.62 9.36 -2.90
N GLU A 183 16.39 10.46 -3.63
CA GLU A 183 16.64 11.82 -3.14
C GLU A 183 15.51 12.23 -2.20
N ARG A 184 15.86 12.73 -1.00
CA ARG A 184 14.86 13.22 -0.05
C ARG A 184 14.20 14.48 -0.58
N VAL A 185 12.87 14.49 -0.61
CA VAL A 185 12.09 15.67 -0.99
C VAL A 185 12.03 16.62 0.22
N PRO A 186 12.38 17.91 0.07
CA PRO A 186 12.18 18.89 1.13
C PRO A 186 10.68 19.08 1.41
N GLY A 187 10.31 19.02 2.69
CA GLY A 187 8.99 19.44 3.17
C GLY A 187 8.89 20.95 3.32
#